data_AF-A0A2V5JJK0-F1
#
_entry.id   AF-A0A2V5JJK0-F1
#
_cell.length_a   1.000
_cell.length_b   1.000
_cell.length_c   1.000
_cell.angle_alpha   90.00
_cell.angle_beta   90.00
_cell.angle_gamma   90.00
#
_symmetry.space_group_name_H-M   'P 1'
#
loop_
_entity.id
_entity.type
_entity.pdbx_description
1 polymer ?
#
loop_
_entity_poly.entity_id
_entity_poly.type
_entity_poly.pdbx_seq_one_letter_code
_entity_poly.pdbx_strand_id
1 'polypeptide(L)'
;MAKDSLRRVTTMKTHRCSTRGAILLLVAWLFFSAFVSGQVLGADPRSPHAVAPSQAPARLIIRRNPNLGVNVIVRLWIDGQPAGSIGYGHTFEGFLAPGHHVLAVLASPSPRW
;
A
#
# COMPACT_ATOMS: atom_id res chain seq x y z
N MET A 1 -21.61 -74.94 21.90
CA MET A 1 -22.73 -74.35 22.66
C MET A 1 -22.73 -72.85 22.44
N ALA A 2 -23.88 -72.30 22.10
CA ALA A 2 -24.12 -70.90 21.73
C ALA A 2 -24.16 -69.95 22.94
N LYS A 3 -23.89 -68.66 22.69
CA LYS A 3 -24.38 -67.42 23.36
C LYS A 3 -23.36 -66.28 23.08
N ASP A 4 -23.68 -65.05 22.73
CA ASP A 4 -24.94 -64.31 22.69
C ASP A 4 -24.81 -63.22 21.62
N SER A 5 -25.91 -62.97 20.90
CA SER A 5 -26.00 -61.92 19.90
C SER A 5 -26.21 -60.56 20.56
N LEU A 6 -25.33 -59.59 20.30
CA LEU A 6 -25.56 -58.19 20.67
C LEU A 6 -25.86 -57.38 19.41
N ARG A 7 -27.17 -57.30 19.11
CA ARG A 7 -27.74 -56.46 18.06
C ARG A 7 -27.66 -55.00 18.51
N ARG A 8 -26.61 -54.29 18.11
CA ARG A 8 -26.48 -52.84 18.36
C ARG A 8 -27.35 -52.08 17.36
N VAL A 9 -28.53 -51.67 17.81
CA VAL A 9 -29.37 -50.68 17.10
C VAL A 9 -28.70 -49.32 17.26
N THR A 10 -28.11 -48.79 16.20
CA THR A 10 -27.63 -47.40 16.16
C THR A 10 -28.73 -46.49 15.62
N THR A 11 -29.27 -45.70 16.53
CA THR A 11 -30.22 -44.61 16.32
C THR A 11 -29.72 -43.67 15.23
N MET A 12 -30.52 -43.47 14.18
CA MET A 12 -30.25 -42.53 13.10
C MET A 12 -30.33 -41.09 13.66
N LYS A 13 -29.17 -40.44 13.84
CA LYS A 13 -29.12 -39.06 14.33
C LYS A 13 -29.34 -38.13 13.14
N THR A 14 -30.48 -37.45 13.14
CA THR A 14 -30.97 -36.59 12.07
C THR A 14 -29.97 -35.47 11.76
N HIS A 15 -29.41 -35.48 10.55
CA HIS A 15 -28.39 -34.53 10.05
C HIS A 15 -28.92 -33.12 9.73
N ARG A 16 -30.05 -32.69 10.32
CA ARG A 16 -30.70 -31.40 9.99
C ARG A 16 -29.97 -30.16 10.54
N CYS A 17 -29.11 -30.31 11.55
CA CYS A 17 -28.42 -29.18 12.18
C CYS A 17 -27.12 -28.76 11.47
N SER A 18 -26.46 -29.68 10.76
CA SER A 18 -25.19 -29.42 10.06
C SER A 18 -25.41 -28.72 8.70
N THR A 19 -26.45 -29.11 7.96
CA THR A 19 -26.76 -28.53 6.65
C THR A 19 -27.09 -27.04 6.74
N ARG A 20 -27.85 -26.61 7.75
CA ARG A 20 -28.19 -25.19 7.94
C ARG A 20 -26.98 -24.33 8.27
N GLY A 21 -26.08 -24.83 9.12
CA GLY A 21 -24.82 -24.15 9.43
C GLY A 21 -23.90 -24.05 8.22
N ALA A 22 -23.77 -25.13 7.45
CA ALA A 22 -22.99 -25.16 6.22
C ALA A 22 -23.51 -24.16 5.17
N ILE A 23 -24.84 -24.02 5.03
CA ILE A 23 -25.45 -23.04 4.12
C ILE A 23 -25.11 -21.61 4.56
N LEU A 24 -25.22 -21.29 5.86
CA LEU A 24 -24.90 -19.95 6.36
C LEU A 24 -23.42 -19.59 6.14
N LEU A 25 -22.51 -20.54 6.34
CA LEU A 25 -21.08 -20.33 6.08
C LEU A 25 -20.80 -20.10 4.59
N LEU A 26 -21.48 -20.84 3.71
CA LEU A 26 -21.30 -20.72 2.27
C LEU A 26 -21.85 -19.37 1.75
N VAL A 27 -22.99 -18.91 2.27
CA VAL A 27 -23.55 -17.59 1.94
C VAL A 27 -22.63 -16.47 2.45
N ALA A 28 -22.13 -16.56 3.69
CA ALA A 28 -21.21 -15.57 4.25
C ALA A 28 -19.89 -15.50 3.46
N TRP A 29 -19.36 -16.63 3.01
CA TRP A 29 -18.15 -16.68 2.18
C TRP A 29 -18.38 -16.03 0.81
N LEU A 30 -19.46 -16.38 0.11
CA LEU A 30 -19.77 -15.77 -1.18
C LEU A 30 -19.94 -14.25 -1.07
N PHE A 31 -20.59 -13.78 0.00
CA PHE A 31 -20.78 -12.35 0.26
C PHE A 31 -19.44 -11.64 0.55
N PHE A 32 -18.56 -12.26 1.33
CA PHE A 32 -17.22 -11.74 1.62
C PHE A 32 -16.36 -11.64 0.36
N SER A 33 -16.39 -12.65 -0.53
CA SER A 33 -15.65 -12.63 -1.79
C SER A 33 -16.17 -11.56 -2.76
N ALA A 34 -17.48 -11.31 -2.82
CA ALA A 34 -18.04 -10.23 -3.62
C ALA A 34 -17.63 -8.84 -3.11
N PHE A 35 -17.55 -8.66 -1.78
CA PHE A 35 -17.15 -7.39 -1.18
C PHE A 35 -15.68 -7.03 -1.45
N VAL A 36 -14.78 -8.02 -1.50
CA VAL A 36 -13.36 -7.79 -1.84
C VAL A 36 -13.17 -7.45 -3.32
N SER A 37 -14.06 -7.91 -4.21
CA SER A 37 -14.02 -7.58 -5.64
C SER A 37 -14.68 -6.24 -6.00
N GLY A 38 -15.36 -5.58 -5.05
CA GLY A 38 -16.15 -4.35 -5.28
C GLY A 38 -15.36 -3.04 -5.19
N GLN A 39 -14.06 -3.07 -4.92
CA GLN A 39 -13.22 -1.86 -4.81
C GLN A 39 -12.60 -1.39 -6.15
N VAL A 40 -12.95 -1.99 -7.29
CA VAL A 40 -12.46 -1.57 -8.62
C VAL A 40 -13.60 -0.98 -9.48
N LEU A 41 -14.38 -0.09 -8.90
CA LEU A 41 -15.31 0.75 -9.65
C LEU A 41 -15.10 2.20 -9.21
N GLY A 42 -14.26 2.93 -9.95
CA GLY A 42 -14.08 4.36 -9.73
C GLY A 42 -12.72 4.95 -10.07
N ALA A 43 -11.74 4.15 -10.54
CA ALA A 43 -10.67 4.75 -11.34
C ALA A 43 -11.23 4.92 -12.76
N ASP A 44 -11.78 6.10 -13.04
CA ASP A 44 -11.79 6.60 -14.42
C ASP A 44 -10.39 6.31 -14.98
N PRO A 45 -10.22 5.54 -16.07
CA PRO A 45 -8.98 5.59 -16.81
C PRO A 45 -8.99 6.98 -17.45
N ARG A 46 -8.73 8.00 -16.64
CA ARG A 46 -8.02 9.18 -17.11
C ARG A 46 -6.76 8.56 -17.66
N SER A 47 -6.80 8.27 -18.96
CA SER A 47 -5.64 7.93 -19.76
C SER A 47 -4.58 8.83 -19.18
N PRO A 48 -3.50 8.29 -18.58
CA PRO A 48 -2.40 9.15 -18.20
C PRO A 48 -2.19 9.94 -19.46
N HIS A 49 -2.44 11.25 -19.42
CA HIS A 49 -1.99 12.09 -20.49
C HIS A 49 -0.49 11.90 -20.37
N ALA A 50 0.01 10.88 -21.08
CA ALA A 50 1.40 10.59 -21.26
C ALA A 50 1.80 11.75 -22.15
N VAL A 51 1.98 12.89 -21.50
CA VAL A 51 2.71 14.00 -22.04
C VAL A 51 4.00 13.35 -22.48
N ALA A 52 4.22 13.31 -23.79
CA ALA A 52 5.43 12.74 -24.34
C ALA A 52 6.60 13.33 -23.54
N PRO A 53 7.49 12.49 -22.99
CA PRO A 53 8.54 12.98 -22.12
C PRO A 53 9.29 14.08 -22.86
N SER A 54 9.26 15.29 -22.28
CA SER A 54 9.97 16.44 -22.83
C SER A 54 11.43 16.05 -22.99
N GLN A 55 11.99 16.20 -24.19
CA GLN A 55 13.41 15.94 -24.42
C GLN A 55 14.32 16.99 -23.75
N ALA A 56 13.76 18.11 -23.29
CA ALA A 56 14.48 19.13 -22.56
C ALA A 56 14.62 18.76 -21.06
N PRO A 57 15.78 19.01 -20.44
CA PRO A 57 15.97 18.87 -19.00
C PRO A 57 14.96 19.70 -18.20
N ALA A 58 14.46 19.15 -17.10
CA ALA A 58 13.54 19.84 -16.21
C ALA A 58 14.32 20.54 -15.07
N ARG A 59 14.02 21.80 -14.79
CA ARG A 59 14.59 22.51 -13.63
C ARG A 59 13.84 22.11 -12.36
N LEU A 60 14.56 21.60 -11.37
CA LEU A 60 14.04 21.23 -10.05
C LEU A 60 14.45 22.28 -9.02
N ILE A 61 13.47 22.80 -8.29
CA ILE A 61 13.68 23.74 -7.18
C ILE A 61 12.95 23.19 -5.95
N ILE A 62 13.66 22.95 -4.86
CA ILE A 62 13.09 22.45 -3.60
C ILE A 62 13.37 23.44 -2.49
N ARG A 63 12.29 24.02 -1.96
CA ARG A 63 12.33 25.01 -0.89
C ARG A 63 12.03 24.34 0.45
N ARG A 64 12.91 24.57 1.42
CA ARG A 64 12.69 24.10 2.80
C ARG A 64 11.64 24.97 3.49
N ASN A 65 10.71 24.35 4.21
CA ASN A 65 9.77 25.06 5.06
C ASN A 65 10.52 25.78 6.21
N PRO A 66 10.39 27.11 6.37
CA PRO A 66 11.07 27.84 7.45
C PRO A 66 10.64 27.38 8.86
N ASN A 67 9.41 26.86 9.02
CA ASN A 67 8.87 26.41 10.31
C ASN A 67 9.61 25.20 10.92
N LEU A 68 10.45 24.52 10.13
CA LEU A 68 11.34 23.46 10.65
C LEU A 68 12.45 24.02 11.57
N GLY A 69 12.59 25.35 11.69
CA GLY A 69 13.58 26.01 12.56
C GLY A 69 15.01 25.87 12.03
N VAL A 70 16.00 26.26 12.83
CA VAL A 70 17.43 26.19 12.44
C VAL A 70 18.08 24.84 12.73
N ASN A 71 17.48 24.05 13.63
CA ASN A 71 18.06 22.80 14.14
C ASN A 71 17.72 21.55 13.31
N VAL A 72 17.22 21.73 12.08
CA VAL A 72 16.80 20.63 11.20
C VAL A 72 17.44 20.80 9.84
N ILE A 73 18.08 19.74 9.34
CA ILE A 73 18.58 19.65 7.98
C ILE A 73 17.75 18.65 7.18
N VAL A 74 17.42 19.02 5.95
CA VAL A 74 16.64 18.18 5.03
C VAL A 74 17.59 17.55 4.03
N ARG A 75 17.77 16.23 4.09
CA ARG A 75 18.59 15.48 3.13
C ARG A 75 17.73 15.07 1.94
N LEU A 76 18.26 15.25 0.73
CA LEU A 76 17.59 14.98 -0.53
C LEU A 76 18.32 13.86 -1.28
N TRP A 77 17.54 12.93 -1.80
CA TRP A 77 17.98 11.93 -2.76
C TRP A 77 17.15 12.01 -4.03
N ILE A 78 17.81 11.80 -5.16
CA ILE A 78 17.20 11.73 -6.49
C ILE A 78 17.57 10.35 -7.04
N ASP A 79 16.57 9.54 -7.37
CA ASP A 79 16.76 8.18 -7.91
C ASP A 79 17.65 7.29 -7.02
N GLY A 80 17.51 7.47 -5.70
CA GLY A 80 18.30 6.77 -4.68
C GLY A 80 19.71 7.31 -4.46
N GLN A 81 20.18 8.27 -5.27
CA GLN A 81 21.49 8.91 -5.12
C GLN A 81 21.40 10.16 -4.23
N PRO A 82 22.34 10.36 -3.28
CA PRO A 82 22.38 11.58 -2.47
C PRO A 82 22.58 12.81 -3.36
N ALA A 83 21.63 13.72 -3.35
CA ALA A 83 21.67 14.94 -4.15
C ALA A 83 22.15 16.15 -3.36
N GLY A 84 21.88 16.19 -2.05
CA GLY A 84 22.35 17.27 -1.20
C GLY A 84 21.63 17.37 0.14
N SER A 85 21.97 18.43 0.89
CA SER A 85 21.33 18.77 2.15
C SER A 85 20.90 20.22 2.15
N ILE A 86 19.69 20.49 2.63
CA ILE A 86 19.04 21.80 2.62
C ILE A 86 18.90 22.27 4.07
N GLY A 87 19.73 23.25 4.42
CA GLY A 87 19.70 23.91 5.73
C GLY A 87 18.67 25.05 5.81
N TYR A 88 18.62 25.72 6.96
CA TYR A 88 17.78 26.90 7.13
C TYR A 88 18.17 28.02 6.17
N GLY A 89 17.18 28.66 5.53
CA GLY A 89 17.42 29.72 4.54
C GLY A 89 17.95 29.23 3.18
N HIS A 90 18.18 27.93 3.00
CA HIS A 90 18.69 27.37 1.76
C HIS A 90 17.58 26.74 0.91
N THR A 91 17.84 26.67 -0.40
CA THR A 91 17.00 26.05 -1.41
C THR A 91 17.89 25.15 -2.25
N PHE A 92 17.40 23.98 -2.62
CA PHE A 92 18.07 23.14 -3.61
C PHE A 92 17.63 23.56 -5.00
N GLU A 93 18.59 23.71 -5.91
CA GLU A 93 18.35 23.93 -7.34
C GLU A 93 19.19 22.95 -8.15
N GLY A 94 18.58 22.36 -9.19
CA GLY A 94 19.26 21.44 -10.09
C GLY A 94 18.46 21.16 -11.34
N PHE A 95 19.00 20.29 -12.21
CA PHE A 95 18.34 19.82 -13.41
C PHE A 95 18.12 18.31 -13.33
N LEU A 96 16.95 17.87 -13.81
CA LEU A 96 16.60 16.47 -14.02
C LEU A 96 16.63 16.18 -15.52
N ALA A 97 17.09 14.98 -15.86
CA ALA A 97 16.98 14.49 -17.22
C ALA A 97 15.49 14.31 -17.60
N PRO A 98 15.18 14.19 -18.89
CA PRO A 98 13.87 13.69 -19.33
C PRO A 98 13.55 12.31 -18.74
N GLY A 99 12.38 12.18 -18.10
CA GLY A 99 11.87 10.88 -17.68
C GLY A 99 11.22 10.86 -16.30
N HIS A 100 11.07 9.65 -15.75
CA HIS A 100 10.52 9.43 -14.42
C HIS A 100 11.63 9.46 -13.38
N HIS A 101 11.45 10.29 -12.35
CA HIS A 101 12.38 10.43 -11.25
C HIS A 101 11.67 10.20 -9.92
N VAL A 102 12.39 9.66 -8.95
CA VAL A 102 11.91 9.49 -7.57
C VAL A 102 12.70 10.43 -6.67
N LEU A 103 11.98 11.33 -6.01
CA LEU A 103 12.55 12.23 -5.01
C LEU A 103 12.27 11.68 -3.62
N ALA A 104 13.32 11.48 -2.84
CA ALA A 104 13.21 11.08 -1.44
C ALA A 104 13.81 12.15 -0.53
N VAL A 105 13.15 12.39 0.60
CA VAL A 105 13.50 13.48 1.51
C VAL A 105 13.48 12.97 2.94
N LEU A 106 14.52 13.30 3.71
CA LEU A 106 14.62 12.99 5.14
C LEU A 106 14.93 14.26 5.93
N ALA A 107 14.00 14.67 6.80
CA ALA A 107 14.26 15.68 7.81
C ALA A 107 14.98 15.05 9.00
N SER A 108 16.04 15.68 9.48
CA SER A 108 16.85 15.17 10.58
C SER A 108 17.48 16.30 11.39
N PRO A 109 17.85 16.07 12.66
CA PRO A 109 18.54 17.08 13.46
C PRO A 109 19.80 17.58 12.75
N SER A 110 20.05 18.89 12.82
CA SER A 110 21.29 19.48 12.33
C SER A 110 22.46 18.98 13.20
N PRO A 111 23.59 18.58 12.60
CA PRO A 111 24.80 18.26 13.35
C PRO A 111 25.21 19.44 14.24
N ARG A 112 25.66 19.13 15.46
CA ARG A 112 26.30 20.10 16.36
C ARG A 112 27.80 19.86 16.25
N TRP A 113 28.48 20.62 15.40
CA TRP A 113 29.94 20.71 15.39
C TRP A 113 30.34 22.18 15.45
#